data_AF-A0A2U8PPD0-F1
#
_entry.id   AF-A0A2U8PPD0-F1
#
_cell.length_a   1.000
_cell.length_b   1.000
_cell.length_c   1.000
_cell.angle_alpha   90.00
_cell.angle_beta   90.00
_cell.angle_gamma   90.00
#
_symmetry.space_group_name_H-M   'P 1'
#
loop_
_entity.id
_entity.type
_entity.pdbx_description
1 polymer ?
#
loop_
_entity_poly.entity_id
_entity_poly.type
_entity_poly.pdbx_seq_one_letter_code
_entity_poly.pdbx_strand_id
1 'polypeptide(L)' 'MHASPVTTRVTMASEHQGIEYTIVQTINPSGWKWSFERHGRSPRTGIAFNRAEAIAAVRRAIDLLLREQQRQ' A
#
# COMPACT_ATOMS: atom_id res chain seq x y z
N MET A 1 21.21 -18.08 -14.28
CA MET A 1 21.09 -17.06 -13.22
C MET A 1 20.10 -16.01 -13.71
N HIS A 2 18.84 -16.04 -13.24
CA HIS A 2 17.91 -14.94 -13.54
C HIS A 2 18.32 -13.75 -12.68
N ALA A 3 18.90 -12.73 -13.29
CA ALA A 3 19.07 -11.46 -12.61
C ALA A 3 17.68 -10.95 -12.24
N SER A 4 17.36 -10.94 -10.94
CA SER A 4 16.21 -10.21 -10.43
C SER A 4 16.38 -8.77 -10.90
N PRO A 5 15.41 -8.18 -11.65
CA PRO A 5 15.56 -6.80 -12.08
C PRO A 5 15.76 -5.96 -10.82
N VAL A 6 16.89 -5.24 -10.73
CA VAL A 6 17.08 -4.15 -9.77
C VAL A 6 16.08 -3.09 -10.17
N THR A 7 14.84 -3.30 -9.73
CA THR A 7 13.78 -2.32 -9.79
C THR A 7 14.19 -1.30 -8.74
N THR A 8 14.57 -0.10 -9.16
CA THR A 8 14.75 1.04 -8.27
C THR A 8 13.42 1.28 -7.56
N ARG A 9 13.22 0.65 -6.40
CA ARG A 9 12.01 0.75 -5.60
C ARG A 9 12.10 2.06 -4.83
N VAL A 10 11.34 3.06 -5.26
CA VAL A 10 11.05 4.21 -4.39
C VAL A 10 10.00 3.76 -3.40
N THR A 11 10.44 3.43 -2.18
CA THR A 11 9.55 3.11 -1.06
C THR A 11 9.33 4.36 -0.24
N MET A 12 8.07 4.76 -0.08
CA MET A 12 7.68 5.82 0.85
C MET A 12 6.84 5.20 1.96
N ALA A 13 7.37 5.23 3.19
CA ALA A 13 6.60 4.96 4.39
C ALA A 13 5.86 6.24 4.79
N SER A 14 4.60 6.09 5.18
CA SER A 14 3.76 7.18 5.68
C SER A 14 2.73 6.62 6.64
N GLU A 15 2.06 7.48 7.38
CA GLU A 15 1.09 7.10 8.40
C GLU A 15 -0.26 7.77 8.11
N HIS A 16 -1.34 7.06 8.42
CA HIS A 16 -2.70 7.59 8.40
C HIS A 16 -3.52 6.94 9.52
N GLN A 17 -4.00 7.76 10.45
CA GLN A 17 -4.82 7.33 11.59
C GLN A 17 -4.15 6.27 12.46
N GLY A 18 -2.85 6.40 12.70
CA GLY A 18 -2.04 5.48 13.49
C GLY A 18 -1.67 4.19 12.77
N ILE A 19 -2.01 4.05 11.48
CA ILE A 19 -1.63 2.90 10.65
C ILE A 19 -0.55 3.32 9.66
N GLU A 20 0.61 2.68 9.75
CA GLU A 20 1.68 2.82 8.79
C GLU A 20 1.33 2.11 7.47
N TYR A 21 1.66 2.76 6.36
CA TYR A 21 1.50 2.21 5.03
C TYR A 21 2.71 2.51 4.16
N THR A 22 2.88 1.68 3.13
CA THR A 22 3.93 1.83 2.14
C THR A 22 3.34 2.13 0.77
N ILE A 23 4.03 2.98 0.02
CA ILE A 23 3.81 3.23 -1.40
C ILE A 23 5.09 2.88 -2.15
N VAL A 24 4.97 2.04 -3.17
CA VAL A 24 6.09 1.56 -3.99
C VAL A 24 5.78 1.78 -5.47
N GLN A 25 6.62 2.52 -6.17
CA GLN A 25 6.54 2.60 -7.63
C GLN A 25 7.00 1.27 -8.24
N THR A 26 6.23 0.74 -9.19
CA THR A 26 6.56 -0.46 -9.96
C THR A 26 6.86 -0.06 -11.40
N ILE A 27 7.88 -0.68 -12.00
CA ILE A 27 8.31 -0.39 -13.38
C ILE A 27 7.83 -1.44 -14.39
N ASN A 28 7.43 -2.63 -13.93
CA ASN A 28 6.88 -3.68 -14.79
C ASN A 28 5.97 -4.64 -13.97
N PRO A 29 4.64 -4.55 -14.08
CA PRO A 29 3.91 -3.50 -14.80
C PRO A 29 4.15 -2.12 -14.18
N SER A 30 4.08 -1.07 -15.00
CA SER A 30 4.16 0.30 -14.52
C SER A 30 2.97 0.62 -13.62
N GLY A 31 3.23 1.17 -12.43
CA GLY A 31 2.16 1.56 -11.52
C GLY A 31 2.67 1.91 -10.13
N TRP A 32 1.72 2.03 -9.22
CA TRP A 32 1.97 2.37 -7.82
C TRP A 32 1.30 1.35 -6.93
N LYS A 33 2.10 0.49 -6.31
CA LYS A 33 1.63 -0.46 -5.32
C LYS A 33 1.52 0.22 -3.97
N TRP A 34 0.46 -0.07 -3.24
CA TRP A 34 0.30 0.32 -1.84
C TRP A 34 0.08 -0.90 -0.96
N SER A 35 0.52 -0.83 0.30
CA SER A 35 0.19 -1.83 1.31
C SER A 35 0.21 -1.28 2.73
N PHE A 36 -0.53 -1.94 3.61
CA PHE A 36 -0.44 -1.72 5.06
C PHE A 36 -0.69 -3.02 5.82
N GLU A 37 -0.10 -3.11 7.01
CA GLU A 37 -0.20 -4.27 7.88
C GLU A 37 -1.54 -4.32 8.62
N ARG A 38 -2.01 -5.53 8.92
CA ARG A 38 -3.23 -5.73 9.70
C ARG A 38 -2.96 -6.75 10.77
N HIS A 39 -3.20 -6.40 12.04
CA HIS A 39 -2.90 -7.30 13.15
C HIS A 39 -3.66 -8.64 13.00
N GLY A 40 -2.92 -9.75 12.99
CA GLY A 40 -3.46 -11.09 12.86
C GLY A 40 -4.06 -11.43 11.48
N ARG A 41 -3.83 -10.63 10.44
CA ARG A 41 -4.31 -10.88 9.07
C ARG A 41 -3.21 -10.59 8.04
N SER A 42 -3.33 -11.16 6.86
CA SER A 42 -2.43 -10.81 5.76
C SER A 42 -2.47 -9.31 5.44
N PRO A 43 -1.36 -8.70 5.02
CA PRO A 43 -1.31 -7.30 4.64
C PRO A 43 -2.36 -6.99 3.58
N ARG A 44 -3.00 -5.81 3.67
CA ARG A 44 -3.91 -5.36 2.60
C ARG A 44 -3.08 -4.61 1.58
N THR A 45 -3.25 -4.94 0.29
CA THR A 45 -2.46 -4.34 -0.78
C THR A 45 -3.34 -3.97 -1.98
N GLY A 46 -2.84 -3.10 -2.84
CA GLY A 46 -3.46 -2.76 -4.12
C GLY A 46 -2.50 -2.06 -5.07
N ILE A 47 -2.94 -1.80 -6.31
CA ILE A 47 -2.19 -1.09 -7.35
C ILE A 47 -3.04 0.08 -7.84
N ALA A 48 -2.42 1.21 -8.15
CA ALA A 48 -3.03 2.36 -8.81
C ALA A 48 -2.16 2.85 -9.97
N PHE A 49 -2.75 3.66 -10.86
CA PHE A 49 -2.07 4.16 -12.04
C PHE A 49 -1.02 5.23 -11.69
N ASN A 50 -1.31 6.06 -10.68
CA ASN A 50 -0.41 7.11 -10.21
C ASN A 50 -0.29 7.14 -8.67
N ARG A 51 0.70 7.89 -8.16
CA ARG A 51 1.02 8.01 -6.73
C ARG A 51 -0.15 8.55 -5.91
N ALA A 52 -0.84 9.58 -6.42
CA ALA A 52 -1.92 10.24 -5.71
C ALA A 52 -3.11 9.28 -5.52
N GLU A 53 -3.44 8.51 -6.55
CA GLU A 53 -4.46 7.47 -6.47
C GLU A 53 -4.07 6.35 -5.51
N ALA A 54 -2.80 5.93 -5.47
CA ALA A 54 -2.33 4.93 -4.51
C ALA A 54 -2.48 5.42 -3.06
N ILE A 55 -2.16 6.69 -2.80
CA ILE A 55 -2.34 7.31 -1.48
C ILE A 55 -3.83 7.42 -1.12
N ALA A 56 -4.67 7.86 -2.05
CA ALA A 56 -6.11 7.94 -1.82
C ALA A 56 -6.75 6.55 -1.62
N ALA A 57 -6.25 5.52 -2.32
CA ALA A 57 -6.72 4.15 -2.18
C ALA A 57 -6.34 3.55 -0.84
N VAL A 58 -5.09 3.70 -0.40
CA VAL A 58 -4.64 3.15 0.89
C VAL A 58 -5.32 3.84 2.08
N ARG A 59 -5.51 5.17 2.03
CA ARG A 59 -6.26 5.90 3.07
C ARG A 59 -7.70 5.43 3.17
N ARG A 60 -8.41 5.32 2.03
CA ARG A 60 -9.76 4.76 2.00
C ARG A 60 -9.83 3.34 2.56
N ALA A 61 -8.82 2.51 2.25
CA ALA A 61 -8.77 1.13 2.73
C ALA A 61 -8.51 1.05 4.25
N ILE A 62 -7.74 1.98 4.82
CA ILE A 62 -7.53 2.15 6.26
C ILE A 62 -8.83 2.64 6.92
N ASP A 63 -9.47 3.67 6.37
CA ASP A 63 -10.73 4.20 6.91
C ASP A 63 -11.81 3.10 6.98
N LEU A 64 -11.88 2.24 5.96
CA LEU A 64 -12.79 1.08 5.94
C LEU A 64 -12.43 0.05 7.02
N LEU A 65 -11.14 -0.28 7.19
CA LEU A 65 -10.70 -1.19 8.23
C LEU A 65 -11.11 -0.69 9.62
N LEU A 66 -10.87 0.59 9.91
CA LEU A 66 -11.17 1.18 11.22
C LEU A 66 -12.69 1.20 11.48
N ARG A 67 -13.51 1.45 10.46
CA ARG A 67 -14.98 1.34 10.56
C ARG A 67 -15.48 -0.09 10.76
N GLU A 68 -14.77 -1.09 10.23
CA GLU A 68 -15.07 -2.50 10.46
C GLU A 68 -14.74 -2.89 11.90
N GLN A 69 -13.61 -2.43 12.44
CA GLN A 69 -13.20 -2.71 13.83
C GLN A 69 -14.13 -2.08 14.86
N GLN A 70 -14.68 -0.90 14.61
CA GLN A 70 -15.64 -0.26 15.52
C GLN A 70 -17.02 -0.95 15.56
N ARG A 71 -17.31 -1.85 14.61
CA ARG A 71 -18.58 -2.58 14.54
C ARG A 71 -18.51 -3.99 15.12
N GLN A 72 -17.34 -4.42 15.60
CA GLN A 72 -17.13 -5.67 16.32
C GLN A 72 -17.07 -5.41 17.82
#